data_AF-V4HDK9-F1
#
_entry.id   AF-V4HDK9-F1
#
_cell.length_a   1.000
_cell.length_b   1.000
_cell.length_c   1.000
_cell.angle_alpha   90.00
_cell.angle_beta   90.00
_cell.angle_gamma   90.00
#
_symmetry.space_group_name_H-M   'P 1'
#
loop_
_entity.id
_entity.type
_entity.pdbx_description
1 polymer ?
#
loop_
_entity_poly.entity_id
_entity_poly.type
_entity_poly.pdbx_seq_one_letter_code
_entity_poly.pdbx_strand_id
1 'polypeptide(L)'
;MFYHDDELQFEVEVEDPDPRYAKMLQQALGGQEGEMRVALQYMFQAFAIPKEKNEVRQFLMETATEELGHIEMIATAISKNLQNASDEARREARESDPMIAEMMRSGQPRQALSAGLHAMPVDANGNPFTGNFVVASGNLAADMYANVMAESTGRLLATRLYEMTDDPGMEQMWEYNIARDTMHQNQWHAALEDLGEHRPVPNSFDQSKENQEYNYTFMSTYKDERDDPKQPWTSGESPDGKSEFTYTPRQPGGGQPDLDEMIDEMYNEVN
;
A
#
# COMPACT_ATOMS: atom_id res chain seq x y z
N MET A 1 13.22 -10.63 19.31
CA MET A 1 12.64 -11.92 19.70
C MET A 1 11.14 -11.76 19.53
N PHE A 2 10.50 -12.66 18.80
CA PHE A 2 9.04 -12.68 18.63
C PHE A 2 8.47 -13.78 19.51
N TYR A 3 7.26 -13.56 20.00
CA TYR A 3 6.43 -14.55 20.68
C TYR A 3 5.15 -14.70 19.87
N HIS A 4 4.56 -15.88 19.89
CA HIS A 4 3.34 -16.22 19.17
C HIS A 4 2.41 -16.95 20.13
N ASP A 5 1.12 -16.66 20.01
CA ASP A 5 0.01 -17.33 20.70
C ASP A 5 -0.87 -17.97 19.62
N ASP A 6 -1.59 -19.04 19.96
CA ASP A 6 -2.37 -19.83 19.00
C ASP A 6 -3.69 -19.12 18.59
N GLU A 7 -4.05 -18.01 19.26
CA GLU A 7 -5.27 -17.25 19.02
C GLU A 7 -5.12 -16.22 17.89
N LEU A 8 -6.11 -16.16 17.01
CA LEU A 8 -6.25 -15.05 16.05
C LEU A 8 -6.52 -13.74 16.79
N GLN A 9 -6.01 -12.64 16.26
CA GLN A 9 -6.19 -11.31 16.86
C GLN A 9 -7.67 -10.87 16.92
N PHE A 10 -8.47 -11.31 15.95
CA PHE A 10 -9.92 -11.17 15.93
C PHE A 10 -10.56 -12.41 15.27
N GLU A 11 -11.83 -12.66 15.55
CA GLU A 11 -12.57 -13.80 15.00
C GLU A 11 -12.69 -13.70 13.47
N VAL A 12 -12.47 -14.83 12.78
CA VAL A 12 -12.54 -14.92 11.32
C VAL A 12 -13.52 -16.03 10.97
N GLU A 13 -14.81 -15.72 10.79
CA GLU A 13 -15.83 -16.71 10.41
C GLU A 13 -16.25 -16.58 8.95
N VAL A 14 -16.52 -17.70 8.29
CA VAL A 14 -17.02 -17.77 6.91
C VAL A 14 -18.23 -18.70 6.92
N GLU A 15 -19.41 -18.14 6.73
CA GLU A 15 -20.68 -18.86 6.67
C GLU A 15 -20.88 -19.52 5.30
N ASP A 16 -20.58 -18.78 4.23
CA ASP A 16 -20.78 -19.19 2.84
C ASP A 16 -19.46 -19.07 2.04
N PRO A 17 -18.66 -20.14 1.97
CA PRO A 17 -17.35 -20.12 1.30
C PRO A 17 -17.41 -19.75 -0.19
N ASP A 18 -16.68 -18.70 -0.61
CA ASP A 18 -16.55 -18.28 -2.01
C ASP A 18 -15.07 -18.20 -2.47
N PRO A 19 -14.60 -19.10 -3.36
CA PRO A 19 -13.23 -19.03 -3.88
C PRO A 19 -12.94 -17.82 -4.77
N ARG A 20 -13.95 -17.23 -5.38
CA ARG A 20 -13.77 -15.97 -6.14
C ARG A 20 -13.44 -14.85 -5.18
N TYR A 21 -14.10 -14.85 -4.01
CA TYR A 21 -13.77 -13.92 -2.95
C TYR A 21 -12.40 -14.22 -2.32
N ALA A 22 -12.07 -15.50 -2.09
CA ALA A 22 -10.73 -15.90 -1.66
C ALA A 22 -9.61 -15.39 -2.60
N LYS A 23 -9.86 -15.38 -3.92
CA LYS A 23 -8.98 -14.76 -4.91
C LYS A 23 -8.84 -13.25 -4.67
N MET A 24 -9.93 -12.53 -4.40
CA MET A 24 -9.90 -11.09 -4.11
C MET A 24 -9.15 -10.79 -2.81
N LEU A 25 -9.35 -11.60 -1.76
CA LEU A 25 -8.66 -11.50 -0.47
C LEU A 25 -7.13 -11.57 -0.60
N GLN A 26 -6.60 -12.26 -1.63
CA GLN A 26 -5.15 -12.25 -1.90
C GLN A 26 -4.61 -10.83 -2.14
N GLN A 27 -5.42 -9.90 -2.66
CA GLN A 27 -4.98 -8.50 -2.81
C GLN A 27 -4.66 -7.86 -1.44
N ALA A 28 -5.49 -8.13 -0.43
CA ALA A 28 -5.28 -7.63 0.91
C ALA A 28 -4.18 -8.38 1.66
N LEU A 29 -3.79 -9.57 1.19
CA LEU A 29 -2.64 -10.29 1.74
C LEU A 29 -1.32 -9.82 1.09
N GLY A 30 -1.11 -10.16 -0.18
CA GLY A 30 0.16 -10.02 -0.89
C GLY A 30 0.19 -8.94 -1.98
N GLY A 31 -0.90 -8.19 -2.14
CA GLY A 31 -0.99 -7.05 -3.05
C GLY A 31 -0.22 -5.82 -2.56
N GLN A 32 -0.17 -4.78 -3.39
CA GLN A 32 0.53 -3.53 -3.07
C GLN A 32 -0.14 -2.78 -1.90
N GLU A 33 -1.43 -2.98 -1.67
CA GLU A 33 -2.19 -2.39 -0.56
C GLU A 33 -2.36 -3.38 0.61
N GLY A 34 -1.74 -4.56 0.56
CA GLY A 34 -1.98 -5.64 1.51
C GLY A 34 -1.06 -5.67 2.73
N GLU A 35 -1.42 -6.51 3.69
CA GLU A 35 -0.81 -6.57 5.03
C GLU A 35 0.66 -6.99 5.02
N MET A 36 1.07 -7.80 4.04
CA MET A 36 2.49 -8.14 3.86
C MET A 36 3.37 -6.91 3.62
N ARG A 37 2.86 -5.89 2.92
CA ARG A 37 3.59 -4.64 2.70
C ARG A 37 3.76 -3.90 4.02
N VAL A 38 2.66 -3.65 4.74
CA VAL A 38 2.68 -2.80 5.95
C VAL A 38 3.47 -3.45 7.08
N ALA A 39 3.33 -4.77 7.29
CA ALA A 39 4.13 -5.52 8.25
C ALA A 39 5.63 -5.37 8.00
N LEU A 40 6.07 -5.61 6.76
CA LEU A 40 7.49 -5.50 6.39
C LEU A 40 7.94 -4.03 6.40
N GLN A 41 7.12 -3.11 5.92
CA GLN A 41 7.45 -1.69 5.87
C GLN A 41 7.73 -1.13 7.26
N TYR A 42 6.81 -1.32 8.20
CA TYR A 42 6.95 -0.82 9.56
C TYR A 42 8.12 -1.50 10.29
N MET A 43 8.32 -2.80 10.04
CA MET A 43 9.45 -3.54 10.61
C MET A 43 10.80 -3.04 10.10
N PHE A 44 10.96 -2.83 8.79
CA PHE A 44 12.23 -2.34 8.22
C PHE A 44 12.50 -0.87 8.59
N GLN A 45 11.46 -0.04 8.70
CA GLN A 45 11.59 1.31 9.26
C GLN A 45 12.07 1.24 10.71
N ALA A 46 11.46 0.39 11.55
CA ALA A 46 11.85 0.23 12.94
C ALA A 46 13.30 -0.23 13.11
N PHE A 47 13.78 -1.12 12.24
CA PHE A 47 15.16 -1.63 12.29
C PHE A 47 16.22 -0.56 12.05
N ALA A 48 15.88 0.51 11.32
CA ALA A 48 16.78 1.63 11.07
C ALA A 48 16.78 2.68 12.20
N ILE A 49 15.83 2.62 13.15
CA ILE A 49 15.70 3.63 14.20
C ILE A 49 16.84 3.51 15.23
N PRO A 50 17.58 4.58 15.51
CA PRO A 50 18.65 4.57 16.50
C PRO A 50 18.09 4.46 17.94
N LYS A 51 18.91 3.95 18.86
CA LYS A 51 18.52 3.68 20.25
C LYS A 51 17.98 4.91 20.98
N GLU A 52 18.47 6.10 20.63
CA GLU A 52 18.08 7.37 21.23
C GLU A 52 16.63 7.77 20.91
N LYS A 53 16.01 7.14 19.90
CA LYS A 53 14.60 7.34 19.50
C LYS A 53 13.78 6.08 19.75
N ASN A 54 13.96 5.47 20.92
CA ASN A 54 13.38 4.18 21.21
C ASN A 54 11.84 4.20 21.22
N GLU A 55 11.20 5.32 21.55
CA GLU A 55 9.73 5.44 21.49
C GLU A 55 9.23 5.24 20.05
N VAL A 56 9.94 5.82 19.07
CA VAL A 56 9.62 5.66 17.65
C VAL A 56 9.80 4.22 17.20
N ARG A 57 10.92 3.61 17.61
CA ARG A 57 11.19 2.21 17.32
C ARG A 57 10.10 1.31 17.92
N GLN A 58 9.66 1.62 19.14
CA GLN A 58 8.66 0.83 19.85
C GLN A 58 7.33 0.84 19.10
N PHE A 59 6.76 2.01 18.79
CA PHE A 59 5.45 2.03 18.13
C PHE A 59 5.49 1.38 16.74
N LEU A 60 6.58 1.55 15.99
CA LEU A 60 6.74 0.93 14.67
C LEU A 60 6.81 -0.59 14.79
N MET A 61 7.55 -1.11 15.78
CA MET A 61 7.61 -2.56 16.02
C MET A 61 6.27 -3.11 16.51
N GLU A 62 5.55 -2.39 17.37
CA GLU A 62 4.24 -2.81 17.87
C GLU A 62 3.23 -2.89 16.71
N THR A 63 3.17 -1.87 15.86
CA THR A 63 2.28 -1.88 14.68
C THR A 63 2.71 -2.94 13.68
N ALA A 64 4.00 -3.04 13.36
CA ALA A 64 4.52 -4.08 12.46
C ALA A 64 4.16 -5.50 12.92
N THR A 65 4.12 -5.72 14.23
CA THR A 65 3.78 -7.02 14.83
C THR A 65 2.27 -7.25 14.80
N GLU A 66 1.46 -6.21 14.98
CA GLU A 66 0.02 -6.26 14.74
C GLU A 66 -0.30 -6.66 13.29
N GLU A 67 0.41 -6.11 12.30
CA GLU A 67 0.19 -6.49 10.90
C GLU A 67 0.52 -7.96 10.59
N LEU A 68 1.38 -8.60 11.40
CA LEU A 68 1.58 -10.06 11.29
C LEU A 68 0.32 -10.83 11.72
N GLY A 69 -0.45 -10.30 12.69
CA GLY A 69 -1.76 -10.82 13.07
C GLY A 69 -2.81 -10.62 11.97
N HIS A 70 -2.81 -9.46 11.32
CA HIS A 70 -3.70 -9.21 10.17
C HIS A 70 -3.39 -10.15 8.99
N ILE A 71 -2.10 -10.40 8.70
CA ILE A 71 -1.68 -11.41 7.72
C ILE A 71 -2.25 -12.79 8.06
N GLU A 72 -2.18 -13.20 9.33
CA GLU A 72 -2.72 -14.48 9.80
C GLU A 72 -4.24 -14.56 9.67
N MET A 73 -4.95 -13.49 10.04
CA MET A 73 -6.40 -13.40 9.89
C MET A 73 -6.82 -13.52 8.42
N ILE A 74 -6.23 -12.75 7.51
CA ILE A 74 -6.57 -12.78 6.09
C ILE A 74 -6.18 -14.12 5.46
N ALA A 75 -5.03 -14.70 5.82
CA ALA A 75 -4.64 -16.02 5.35
C ALA A 75 -5.63 -17.11 5.82
N THR A 76 -6.16 -16.96 7.03
CA THR A 76 -7.23 -17.82 7.57
C THR A 76 -8.53 -17.61 6.81
N ALA A 77 -8.92 -16.37 6.52
CA ALA A 77 -10.13 -16.05 5.75
C ALA A 77 -10.08 -16.63 4.33
N ILE A 78 -8.94 -16.50 3.65
CA ILE A 78 -8.68 -17.13 2.35
C ILE A 78 -8.86 -18.64 2.49
N SER A 79 -8.22 -19.26 3.47
CA SER A 79 -8.28 -20.71 3.65
C SER A 79 -9.70 -21.20 3.97
N LYS A 80 -10.45 -20.52 4.84
CA LYS A 80 -11.86 -20.85 5.14
C LYS A 80 -12.76 -20.74 3.90
N ASN A 81 -12.59 -19.70 3.07
CA ASN A 81 -13.30 -19.55 1.80
C ASN A 81 -12.93 -20.63 0.75
N LEU A 82 -11.75 -21.25 0.86
CA LEU A 82 -11.29 -22.29 -0.05
C LEU A 82 -11.58 -23.72 0.43
N GLN A 83 -11.55 -23.96 1.75
CA GLN A 83 -11.60 -25.30 2.32
C GLN A 83 -13.03 -25.79 2.54
N ASN A 84 -13.97 -24.94 2.95
CA ASN A 84 -15.31 -25.37 3.37
C ASN A 84 -16.31 -25.63 2.22
N ALA A 85 -15.82 -25.92 1.01
CA ALA A 85 -16.64 -26.59 0.00
C ALA A 85 -17.15 -27.93 0.59
N SER A 86 -18.45 -28.21 0.51
CA SER A 86 -19.10 -29.38 1.13
C SER A 86 -18.43 -30.72 0.78
N ASP A 87 -18.56 -31.76 1.62
CA ASP A 87 -17.99 -33.10 1.34
C ASP A 87 -18.51 -33.73 0.04
N GLU A 88 -19.70 -33.32 -0.42
CA GLU A 88 -20.26 -33.68 -1.74
C GLU A 88 -19.54 -32.93 -2.86
N ALA A 89 -19.28 -31.62 -2.72
CA ALA A 89 -18.46 -30.82 -3.64
C ALA A 89 -17.00 -31.32 -3.71
N ARG A 90 -16.39 -31.73 -2.58
CA ARG A 90 -15.04 -32.32 -2.53
C ARG A 90 -14.95 -33.70 -3.17
N ARG A 91 -16.04 -34.48 -3.19
CA ARG A 91 -16.09 -35.81 -3.84
C ARG A 91 -16.33 -35.69 -5.34
N GLU A 92 -17.17 -34.74 -5.77
CA GLU A 92 -17.30 -34.32 -7.18
C GLU A 92 -16.03 -33.63 -7.70
N ALA A 93 -15.21 -33.03 -6.82
CA ALA A 93 -13.98 -32.32 -7.18
C ALA A 93 -12.93 -33.17 -7.92
N ARG A 94 -12.93 -34.49 -7.70
CA ARG A 94 -12.06 -35.44 -8.43
C ARG A 94 -12.56 -35.81 -9.81
N GLU A 95 -13.86 -35.62 -10.08
CA GLU A 95 -14.50 -36.17 -11.28
C GLU A 95 -15.07 -35.09 -12.22
N SER A 96 -15.45 -33.89 -11.74
CA SER A 96 -15.94 -32.77 -12.58
C SER A 96 -16.26 -31.46 -11.81
N ASP A 97 -15.26 -30.75 -11.25
CA ASP A 97 -15.50 -29.61 -10.33
C ASP A 97 -15.77 -28.23 -11.00
N PRO A 98 -16.87 -27.54 -10.66
CA PRO A 98 -17.04 -26.09 -10.86
C PRO A 98 -16.05 -25.21 -10.10
N MET A 99 -15.51 -25.63 -8.94
CA MET A 99 -14.55 -24.90 -8.11
C MET A 99 -13.17 -24.84 -8.75
N ILE A 100 -12.65 -26.01 -9.17
CA ILE A 100 -11.41 -26.08 -9.96
C ILE A 100 -11.65 -25.42 -11.31
N ALA A 101 -12.80 -25.65 -11.96
CA ALA A 101 -13.13 -24.93 -13.19
C ALA A 101 -13.22 -23.41 -12.97
N GLU A 102 -13.71 -22.93 -11.82
CA GLU A 102 -13.79 -21.52 -11.47
C GLU A 102 -12.41 -20.96 -11.10
N MET A 103 -11.53 -21.70 -10.44
CA MET A 103 -10.14 -21.30 -10.23
C MET A 103 -9.36 -21.24 -11.54
N MET A 104 -9.62 -22.19 -12.45
CA MET A 104 -9.08 -22.21 -13.80
C MET A 104 -9.67 -21.06 -14.64
N ARG A 105 -10.96 -20.73 -14.49
CA ARG A 105 -11.68 -19.65 -15.20
C ARG A 105 -11.33 -18.26 -14.65
N SER A 106 -11.21 -18.14 -13.34
CA SER A 106 -10.82 -16.93 -12.62
C SER A 106 -9.31 -16.66 -12.72
N GLY A 107 -8.52 -17.59 -13.24
CA GLY A 107 -7.12 -17.35 -13.55
C GLY A 107 -6.15 -17.48 -12.37
N GLN A 108 -6.53 -18.17 -11.27
CA GLN A 108 -5.61 -18.53 -10.18
C GLN A 108 -5.54 -20.04 -9.91
N PRO A 109 -5.18 -20.88 -10.90
CA PRO A 109 -5.07 -22.33 -10.69
C PRO A 109 -4.00 -22.72 -9.67
N ARG A 110 -3.04 -21.81 -9.42
CA ARG A 110 -1.91 -22.00 -8.52
C ARG A 110 -2.34 -22.18 -7.05
N GLN A 111 -3.46 -21.59 -6.62
CA GLN A 111 -4.00 -21.80 -5.27
C GLN A 111 -4.38 -23.27 -5.03
N ALA A 112 -5.02 -23.92 -6.01
CA ALA A 112 -5.33 -25.35 -5.96
C ALA A 112 -4.08 -26.22 -6.17
N LEU A 113 -3.29 -25.94 -7.21
CA LEU A 113 -2.21 -26.82 -7.65
C LEU A 113 -0.95 -26.76 -6.80
N SER A 114 -0.62 -25.58 -6.25
CA SER A 114 0.64 -25.35 -5.53
C SER A 114 0.46 -25.12 -4.04
N ALA A 115 -0.65 -24.50 -3.62
CA ALA A 115 -0.91 -24.20 -2.22
C ALA A 115 -1.92 -25.16 -1.55
N GLY A 116 -2.55 -26.06 -2.32
CA GLY A 116 -3.50 -27.03 -1.77
C GLY A 116 -4.70 -26.37 -1.09
N LEU A 117 -5.26 -25.33 -1.70
CA LEU A 117 -6.41 -24.55 -1.18
C LEU A 117 -6.07 -23.69 0.05
N HIS A 118 -4.92 -23.03 0.03
CA HIS A 118 -4.47 -22.09 1.07
C HIS A 118 -4.02 -20.75 0.48
N ALA A 119 -3.88 -19.77 1.37
CA ALA A 119 -3.28 -18.47 1.08
C ALA A 119 -1.87 -18.59 0.48
N MET A 120 -1.48 -17.59 -0.30
CA MET A 120 -0.15 -17.52 -0.92
C MET A 120 0.36 -16.08 -0.82
N PRO A 121 1.69 -15.84 -0.79
CA PRO A 121 2.24 -14.48 -0.81
C PRO A 121 2.16 -13.89 -2.22
N VAL A 122 0.94 -13.67 -2.72
CA VAL A 122 0.63 -13.15 -4.06
C VAL A 122 -0.53 -12.16 -4.00
N ASP A 123 -0.67 -11.35 -5.04
CA ASP A 123 -1.83 -10.46 -5.22
C ASP A 123 -3.05 -11.20 -5.82
N ALA A 124 -4.16 -10.48 -6.06
CA ALA A 124 -5.37 -11.05 -6.67
C ALA A 124 -5.20 -11.46 -8.15
N ASN A 125 -4.06 -11.20 -8.78
CA ASN A 125 -3.69 -11.70 -10.11
C ASN A 125 -2.64 -12.81 -10.08
N GLY A 126 -2.18 -13.21 -8.89
CA GLY A 126 -1.17 -14.26 -8.71
C GLY A 126 0.27 -13.77 -8.86
N ASN A 127 0.51 -12.47 -8.94
CA ASN A 127 1.86 -11.91 -8.93
C ASN A 127 2.46 -12.08 -7.54
N PRO A 128 3.69 -12.62 -7.41
CA PRO A 128 4.36 -12.72 -6.13
C PRO A 128 4.50 -11.35 -5.46
N PHE A 129 4.29 -11.32 -4.14
CA PHE A 129 4.66 -10.16 -3.33
C PHE A 129 6.11 -9.76 -3.63
N THR A 130 6.35 -8.46 -3.77
CA THR A 130 7.68 -7.91 -4.03
C THR A 130 8.06 -6.90 -2.96
N GLY A 131 9.29 -7.01 -2.46
CA GLY A 131 9.86 -6.04 -1.52
C GLY A 131 9.94 -4.62 -2.09
N ASN A 132 9.77 -4.43 -3.40
CA ASN A 132 9.70 -3.11 -4.02
C ASN A 132 8.49 -2.27 -3.55
N PHE A 133 7.49 -2.88 -2.90
CA PHE A 133 6.38 -2.15 -2.28
C PHE A 133 6.75 -1.49 -0.96
N VAL A 134 7.86 -1.91 -0.32
CA VAL A 134 8.28 -1.42 0.99
C VAL A 134 9.01 -0.09 0.87
N VAL A 135 8.52 0.92 1.61
CA VAL A 135 9.18 2.23 1.74
C VAL A 135 9.82 2.37 3.12
N ALA A 136 11.15 2.27 3.18
CA ALA A 136 11.93 2.52 4.39
C ALA A 136 13.14 3.38 4.04
N SER A 137 12.92 4.70 3.89
CA SER A 137 13.91 5.64 3.36
C SER A 137 14.99 6.03 4.37
N GLY A 138 14.71 5.87 5.66
CA GLY A 138 15.57 6.35 6.75
C GLY A 138 15.32 7.83 7.11
N ASN A 139 14.43 8.53 6.40
CA ASN A 139 13.89 9.80 6.84
C ASN A 139 12.53 9.59 7.51
N LEU A 140 12.48 9.87 8.82
CA LEU A 140 11.30 9.56 9.63
C LEU A 140 10.01 10.25 9.14
N ALA A 141 10.07 11.51 8.71
CA ALA A 141 8.88 12.20 8.20
C ALA A 141 8.42 11.61 6.86
N ALA A 142 9.36 11.31 5.95
CA ALA A 142 9.04 10.68 4.67
C ALA A 142 8.42 9.29 4.87
N ASP A 143 8.96 8.51 5.81
CA ASP A 143 8.48 7.18 6.16
C ASP A 143 7.08 7.23 6.79
N MET A 144 6.79 8.20 7.68
CA MET A 144 5.43 8.38 8.21
C MET A 144 4.42 8.79 7.13
N TYR A 145 4.80 9.65 6.17
CA TYR A 145 3.95 9.95 5.01
C TYR A 145 3.67 8.70 4.15
N ALA A 146 4.68 7.86 3.95
CA ALA A 146 4.50 6.59 3.26
C ALA A 146 3.60 5.62 4.03
N ASN A 147 3.60 5.67 5.37
CA ASN A 147 2.72 4.88 6.22
C ASN A 147 1.26 5.38 6.15
N VAL A 148 1.02 6.69 6.23
CA VAL A 148 -0.31 7.29 5.98
C VAL A 148 -0.85 6.85 4.63
N MET A 149 -0.03 6.89 3.57
CA MET A 149 -0.44 6.44 2.25
C MET A 149 -0.78 4.94 2.24
N ALA A 150 0.08 4.10 2.84
CA ALA A 150 -0.13 2.66 2.90
C ALA A 150 -1.49 2.32 3.55
N GLU A 151 -1.76 2.87 4.72
CA GLU A 151 -3.02 2.68 5.44
C GLU A 151 -4.23 3.26 4.71
N SER A 152 -4.06 4.41 4.03
CA SER A 152 -5.14 5.01 3.25
C SER A 152 -5.55 4.11 2.08
N THR A 153 -4.57 3.51 1.42
CA THR A 153 -4.81 2.57 0.31
C THR A 153 -5.29 1.20 0.78
N GLY A 154 -4.76 0.70 1.90
CA GLY A 154 -5.22 -0.53 2.56
C GLY A 154 -6.69 -0.42 2.98
N ARG A 155 -7.05 0.66 3.67
CA ARG A 155 -8.44 0.93 4.07
C ARG A 155 -9.39 1.08 2.89
N LEU A 156 -8.94 1.69 1.79
CA LEU A 156 -9.72 1.76 0.56
C LEU A 156 -9.96 0.37 -0.04
N LEU A 157 -8.96 -0.51 0.01
CA LEU A 157 -9.11 -1.89 -0.43
C LEU A 157 -10.05 -2.67 0.51
N ALA A 158 -9.86 -2.58 1.83
CA ALA A 158 -10.68 -3.25 2.83
C ALA A 158 -12.16 -2.86 2.71
N THR A 159 -12.46 -1.57 2.55
CA THR A 159 -13.84 -1.09 2.33
C THR A 159 -14.46 -1.60 1.04
N ARG A 160 -13.68 -1.75 -0.05
CA ARG A 160 -14.16 -2.37 -1.29
C ARG A 160 -14.41 -3.87 -1.12
N LEU A 161 -13.57 -4.57 -0.36
CA LEU A 161 -13.75 -6.00 -0.09
C LEU A 161 -14.98 -6.24 0.79
N TYR A 162 -15.20 -5.40 1.79
CA TYR A 162 -16.44 -5.36 2.57
C TYR A 162 -17.68 -5.23 1.66
N GLU A 163 -17.68 -4.30 0.70
CA GLU A 163 -18.77 -4.12 -0.26
C GLU A 163 -18.93 -5.28 -1.29
N MET A 164 -17.96 -6.20 -1.35
CA MET A 164 -17.95 -7.33 -2.29
C MET A 164 -18.37 -8.67 -1.67
N THR A 165 -18.76 -8.68 -0.40
CA THR A 165 -19.26 -9.85 0.29
C THR A 165 -20.60 -9.57 0.95
N ASP A 166 -21.43 -10.61 1.07
CA ASP A 166 -22.66 -10.61 1.88
C ASP A 166 -22.53 -11.62 3.05
N ASP A 167 -21.33 -12.18 3.29
CA ASP A 167 -21.05 -13.14 4.37
C ASP A 167 -20.87 -12.38 5.71
N PRO A 168 -21.74 -12.60 6.72
CA PRO A 168 -21.71 -11.82 7.96
C PRO A 168 -20.42 -11.97 8.78
N GLY A 169 -19.72 -13.11 8.67
CA GLY A 169 -18.45 -13.33 9.35
C GLY A 169 -17.30 -12.57 8.67
N MET A 170 -17.33 -12.51 7.34
CA MET A 170 -16.38 -11.69 6.57
C MET A 170 -16.63 -10.19 6.75
N GLU A 171 -17.89 -9.75 6.83
CA GLU A 171 -18.23 -8.37 7.16
C GLU A 171 -17.64 -7.96 8.52
N GLN A 172 -17.83 -8.78 9.56
CA GLN A 172 -17.29 -8.51 10.91
C GLN A 172 -15.75 -8.44 10.95
N MET A 173 -15.07 -9.35 10.25
CA MET A 173 -13.61 -9.29 10.12
C MET A 173 -13.17 -7.98 9.46
N TRP A 174 -13.83 -7.57 8.38
CA TRP A 174 -13.50 -6.32 7.71
C TRP A 174 -13.83 -5.08 8.52
N GLU A 175 -14.94 -5.08 9.27
CA GLU A 175 -15.26 -4.01 10.22
C GLU A 175 -14.13 -3.83 11.25
N TYR A 176 -13.55 -4.92 11.73
CA TYR A 176 -12.39 -4.90 12.60
C TYR A 176 -11.15 -4.30 11.89
N ASN A 177 -10.73 -4.85 10.75
CA ASN A 177 -9.55 -4.35 10.02
C ASN A 177 -9.70 -2.87 9.62
N ILE A 178 -10.86 -2.45 9.10
CA ILE A 178 -11.15 -1.05 8.73
C ILE A 178 -11.05 -0.12 9.96
N ALA A 179 -11.44 -0.60 11.15
CA ALA A 179 -11.28 0.14 12.39
C ALA A 179 -9.80 0.22 12.82
N ARG A 180 -9.00 -0.84 12.61
CA ARG A 180 -7.54 -0.82 12.84
C ARG A 180 -6.84 0.16 11.89
N ASP A 181 -7.13 0.11 10.59
CA ASP A 181 -6.59 1.08 9.63
C ASP A 181 -6.92 2.53 10.01
N THR A 182 -8.13 2.75 10.55
CA THR A 182 -8.53 4.08 11.05
C THR A 182 -7.64 4.51 12.21
N MET A 183 -7.32 3.60 13.14
CA MET A 183 -6.41 3.90 14.25
C MET A 183 -4.99 4.15 13.75
N HIS A 184 -4.49 3.32 12.83
CA HIS A 184 -3.13 3.44 12.30
C HIS A 184 -2.94 4.73 11.48
N GLN A 185 -3.92 5.13 10.64
CA GLN A 185 -3.86 6.43 9.97
C GLN A 185 -3.71 7.58 10.97
N ASN A 186 -4.53 7.58 12.03
CA ASN A 186 -4.48 8.61 13.06
C ASN A 186 -3.15 8.58 13.83
N GLN A 187 -2.59 7.40 14.11
CA GLN A 187 -1.32 7.29 14.82
C GLN A 187 -0.14 7.82 13.98
N TRP A 188 -0.16 7.59 12.65
CA TRP A 188 0.84 8.13 11.72
C TRP A 188 0.76 9.65 11.59
N HIS A 189 -0.46 10.20 11.59
CA HIS A 189 -0.65 11.64 11.67
C HIS A 189 -0.16 12.23 12.99
N ALA A 190 -0.48 11.60 14.12
CA ALA A 190 0.00 12.04 15.43
C ALA A 190 1.54 12.00 15.49
N ALA A 191 2.17 10.95 14.93
CA ALA A 191 3.63 10.87 14.83
C ALA A 191 4.22 12.01 13.97
N LEU A 192 3.59 12.35 12.84
CA LEU A 192 4.01 13.50 12.01
C LEU A 192 3.89 14.84 12.74
N GLU A 193 2.85 15.02 13.54
CA GLU A 193 2.66 16.23 14.35
C GLU A 193 3.72 16.33 15.47
N ASP A 194 4.06 15.23 16.13
CA ASP A 194 5.06 15.17 17.20
C ASP A 194 6.48 15.51 16.69
N LEU A 195 6.79 15.26 15.41
CA LEU A 195 8.06 15.68 14.80
C LEU A 195 8.24 17.21 14.72
N GLY A 196 7.20 17.99 14.97
CA GLY A 196 7.22 19.45 14.85
C GLY A 196 7.37 19.91 13.40
N GLU A 197 8.13 20.97 13.16
CA GLU A 197 8.38 21.49 11.81
C GLU A 197 9.25 20.53 10.98
N HIS A 198 8.61 19.70 10.15
CA HIS A 198 9.28 18.72 9.28
C HIS A 198 9.16 19.03 7.79
N ARG A 199 8.37 20.04 7.39
CA ARG A 199 8.10 20.37 5.99
C ARG A 199 9.01 21.48 5.43
N PRO A 200 9.34 21.46 4.13
CA PRO A 200 9.18 20.34 3.18
C PRO A 200 10.07 19.17 3.62
N VAL A 201 9.76 17.95 3.18
CA VAL A 201 10.54 16.77 3.57
C VAL A 201 11.55 16.41 2.46
N PRO A 202 12.85 16.29 2.75
CA PRO A 202 13.49 16.58 4.03
C PRO A 202 13.67 18.09 4.27
N ASN A 203 13.43 18.55 5.50
CA ASN A 203 13.60 19.96 5.88
C ASN A 203 15.07 20.34 6.14
N SER A 204 15.97 19.37 6.07
CA SER A 204 17.41 19.54 6.27
C SER A 204 18.13 20.11 5.04
N PHE A 205 17.47 20.17 3.89
CA PHE A 205 18.03 20.83 2.72
C PHE A 205 18.00 22.35 2.91
N ASP A 206 19.08 23.03 2.53
CA ASP A 206 19.18 24.48 2.59
C ASP A 206 18.26 25.09 1.53
N GLN A 207 17.11 25.60 1.97
CA GLN A 207 16.09 26.14 1.08
C GLN A 207 16.58 27.31 0.24
N SER A 208 17.60 28.06 0.68
CA SER A 208 18.14 29.16 -0.12
C SER A 208 18.78 28.70 -1.43
N LYS A 209 19.05 27.39 -1.56
CA LYS A 209 19.58 26.75 -2.77
C LYS A 209 18.50 26.24 -3.72
N GLU A 210 17.24 26.22 -3.29
CA GLU A 210 16.13 25.93 -4.19
C GLU A 210 15.95 27.08 -5.19
N ASN A 211 15.36 26.79 -6.34
CA ASN A 211 14.93 27.85 -7.24
C ASN A 211 13.72 28.59 -6.63
N GLN A 212 13.98 29.75 -6.02
CA GLN A 212 12.99 30.57 -5.33
C GLN A 212 11.88 31.11 -6.24
N GLU A 213 12.10 31.13 -7.55
CA GLU A 213 11.06 31.55 -8.51
C GLU A 213 9.93 30.51 -8.62
N TYR A 214 10.23 29.24 -8.29
CA TYR A 214 9.40 28.11 -8.68
C TYR A 214 8.97 27.20 -7.53
N ASN A 215 9.62 27.25 -6.37
CA ASN A 215 9.36 26.33 -5.26
C ASN A 215 7.96 26.46 -4.60
N TYR A 216 7.21 27.53 -4.89
CA TYR A 216 5.79 27.70 -4.49
C TYR A 216 4.87 28.11 -5.65
N THR A 217 5.30 27.88 -6.89
CA THR A 217 4.55 28.31 -8.07
C THR A 217 3.88 27.10 -8.73
N PHE A 218 2.54 27.04 -8.71
CA PHE A 218 1.80 26.07 -9.53
C PHE A 218 1.86 26.50 -10.99
N MET A 219 2.38 25.61 -11.83
CA MET A 219 2.60 25.91 -13.25
C MET A 219 1.65 25.13 -14.14
N SER A 220 0.88 25.82 -14.97
CA SER A 220 0.09 25.18 -16.02
C SER A 220 1.02 24.58 -17.09
N THR A 221 0.74 23.36 -17.51
CA THR A 221 1.45 22.67 -18.60
C THR A 221 0.71 22.78 -19.93
N TYR A 222 -0.40 23.53 -19.98
CA TYR A 222 -1.13 23.75 -21.22
C TYR A 222 -0.33 24.60 -22.20
N LYS A 223 -0.40 24.22 -23.48
CA LYS A 223 0.27 24.95 -24.56
C LYS A 223 -0.23 26.39 -24.67
N ASP A 224 -1.55 26.56 -24.63
CA ASP A 224 -2.19 27.86 -24.60
C ASP A 224 -2.39 28.29 -23.14
N GLU A 225 -2.28 29.59 -22.88
CA GLU A 225 -2.46 30.12 -21.53
C GLU A 225 -3.86 29.79 -20.99
N ARG A 226 -3.89 29.41 -19.72
CA ARG A 226 -5.12 29.20 -18.98
C ARG A 226 -5.17 30.15 -17.81
N ASP A 227 -6.37 30.60 -17.50
CA ASP A 227 -6.61 31.37 -16.27
C ASP A 227 -6.28 30.51 -15.05
N ASP A 228 -5.86 31.19 -13.98
CA ASP A 228 -5.70 30.58 -12.66
C ASP A 228 -7.03 29.94 -12.24
N PRO A 229 -7.04 28.64 -11.87
CA PRO A 229 -8.25 27.97 -11.41
C PRO A 229 -8.75 28.47 -10.03
N LYS A 230 -7.98 29.35 -9.36
CA LYS A 230 -8.27 29.94 -8.04
C LYS A 230 -8.54 28.89 -6.97
N GLN A 231 -7.62 27.95 -6.85
CA GLN A 231 -7.71 26.83 -5.93
C GLN A 231 -6.71 26.98 -4.79
N PRO A 232 -6.86 26.24 -3.68
CA PRO A 232 -5.96 26.33 -2.53
C PRO A 232 -4.50 25.99 -2.83
N TRP A 233 -4.20 25.31 -3.95
CA TRP A 233 -2.84 25.00 -4.38
C TRP A 233 -2.29 25.98 -5.44
N THR A 234 -3.05 27.01 -5.81
CA THR A 234 -2.61 28.04 -6.77
C THR A 234 -2.52 29.43 -6.15
N SER A 235 -3.05 29.62 -4.95
CA SER A 235 -3.02 30.88 -4.19
C SER A 235 -3.16 30.64 -2.69
N GLY A 236 -2.64 31.55 -1.87
CA GLY A 236 -2.72 31.51 -0.41
C GLY A 236 -1.50 30.89 0.27
N GLU A 237 -1.46 30.92 1.60
CA GLU A 237 -0.33 30.42 2.39
C GLU A 237 -0.05 28.93 2.10
N SER A 238 1.22 28.58 1.89
CA SER A 238 1.63 27.20 1.68
C SER A 238 1.45 26.37 2.96
N PRO A 239 1.15 25.06 2.88
CA PRO A 239 0.94 24.23 4.06
C PRO A 239 2.15 24.10 5.00
N ASP A 240 3.34 24.45 4.56
CA ASP A 240 4.55 24.50 5.38
C ASP A 240 4.80 25.88 6.03
N GLY A 241 3.97 26.88 5.74
CA GLY A 241 4.02 28.23 6.32
C GLY A 241 5.20 29.08 5.86
N LYS A 242 5.88 28.68 4.78
CA LYS A 242 7.14 29.30 4.34
C LYS A 242 6.99 30.30 3.20
N SER A 243 5.87 30.26 2.47
CA SER A 243 5.57 31.19 1.38
C SER A 243 4.06 31.22 1.08
N GLU A 244 3.68 31.94 0.02
CA GLU A 244 2.35 31.84 -0.58
C GLU A 244 2.45 31.10 -1.92
N PHE A 245 1.47 30.26 -2.21
CA PHE A 245 1.30 29.69 -3.53
C PHE A 245 1.01 30.80 -4.54
N THR A 246 1.57 30.64 -5.73
CA THR A 246 1.27 31.48 -6.88
C THR A 246 0.96 30.62 -8.11
N TYR A 247 0.35 31.22 -9.12
CA TYR A 247 0.03 30.57 -10.38
C TYR A 247 0.80 31.20 -11.54
N THR A 248 1.33 30.36 -12.43
CA THR A 248 1.80 30.79 -13.76
C THR A 248 1.10 29.99 -14.87
N PRO A 249 0.59 30.67 -15.92
CA PRO A 249 0.02 29.99 -17.08
C PRO A 249 1.10 29.42 -18.02
N ARG A 250 2.39 29.64 -17.73
CA ARG A 250 3.51 29.28 -18.60
C ARG A 250 4.56 28.48 -17.84
N GLN A 251 5.12 27.48 -18.51
CA GLN A 251 6.39 26.85 -18.11
C GLN A 251 7.56 27.76 -18.51
N PRO A 252 8.68 27.78 -17.78
CA PRO A 252 9.84 28.62 -18.09
C PRO A 252 10.44 28.33 -19.48
N GLY A 253 10.37 27.06 -19.92
CA GLY A 253 11.03 26.61 -21.15
C GLY A 253 12.56 26.53 -20.99
N GLY A 254 13.21 25.68 -21.79
CA GLY A 254 14.65 25.42 -21.66
C GLY A 254 15.36 25.07 -22.96
N GLY A 255 14.73 25.29 -24.12
CA GLY A 255 15.24 24.87 -25.42
C GLY A 255 14.83 23.45 -25.83
N GLN A 256 15.39 22.97 -26.95
CA GLN A 256 15.27 21.58 -27.38
C GLN A 256 16.38 20.73 -26.74
N PRO A 257 16.18 19.42 -26.55
CA PRO A 257 17.28 18.53 -26.18
C PRO A 257 18.43 18.70 -27.17
N ASP A 258 19.61 19.04 -26.66
CA ASP A 258 20.85 19.19 -27.40
C ASP A 258 21.80 18.13 -26.86
N LEU A 259 21.89 16.99 -27.56
CA LEU A 259 22.60 15.79 -27.13
C LEU A 259 23.78 15.53 -28.08
N ASP A 260 24.92 15.19 -27.52
CA ASP A 260 26.10 14.76 -28.28
C ASP A 260 25.85 13.41 -28.99
N GLU A 261 26.67 13.12 -30.00
CA GLU A 261 26.69 11.81 -30.66
C GLU A 261 27.01 10.68 -29.66
N MET A 262 26.28 9.58 -29.78
CA MET A 262 26.51 8.38 -28.99
C MET A 262 27.77 7.65 -29.46
N ILE A 263 28.40 6.89 -28.57
CA ILE A 263 29.53 6.02 -28.94
C ILE A 263 29.07 5.04 -30.03
N ASP A 264 29.76 5.04 -31.18
CA ASP A 264 29.39 4.27 -32.38
C ASP A 264 29.13 2.79 -32.07
N GLU A 265 29.98 2.14 -31.27
CA GLU A 265 29.85 0.72 -30.90
C GLU A 265 28.66 0.41 -29.97
N MET A 266 28.08 1.43 -29.34
CA MET A 266 26.86 1.30 -28.53
C MET A 266 25.62 1.68 -29.34
N TYR A 267 25.74 2.62 -30.27
CA TYR A 267 24.65 3.06 -31.12
C TYR A 267 24.37 2.06 -32.26
N ASN A 268 25.41 1.36 -32.74
CA ASN A 268 25.33 0.27 -33.73
C ASN A 268 24.34 0.58 -34.88
N GLU A 269 24.57 1.68 -35.60
CA GLU A 269 23.73 2.01 -36.75
C GLU A 269 23.71 0.86 -37.77
N VAL A 270 22.51 0.56 -38.28
CA VAL A 270 22.34 -0.44 -39.33
C VAL A 270 22.87 0.14 -40.64
N ASN A 271 23.87 -0.53 -41.23
CA ASN A 271 24.38 -0.23 -42.58
C ASN A 271 23.29 -0.31 -43.66
#